data_AF-A0A0C9YWV0-F1
#
_entry.id   AF-A0A0C9YWV0-F1
#
_cell.length_a   1.000
_cell.length_b   1.000
_cell.length_c   1.000
_cell.angle_alpha   90.00
_cell.angle_beta   90.00
_cell.angle_gamma   90.00
#
_symmetry.space_group_name_H-M   'P 1'
#
loop_
_entity.id
_entity.type
_entity.pdbx_description
1 polymer ?
#
loop_
_entity_poly.entity_id
_entity_poly.type
_entity_poly.pdbx_seq_one_letter_code
_entity_poly.pdbx_strand_id
1 'polypeptide(L)'
;MTATCAFTDYCSQGQTIPTVLIDIATPPTGGLNLFNLYVALSQSLGHLTIQLLRNFDDKLFQASHSLELLAEDDRLEELNEKTLVWRKEMGHDSRQT
;
A
#
# COMPACT_ATOMS: atom_id res chain seq x y z
N MET A 1 5.52 -16.07 -26.09
CA MET A 1 4.55 -16.40 -25.03
C MET A 1 5.01 -15.72 -23.76
N THR A 2 4.25 -14.78 -23.22
CA THR A 2 4.46 -14.23 -21.87
C THR A 2 3.72 -15.14 -20.89
N ALA A 3 4.43 -15.66 -19.89
CA ALA A 3 3.79 -16.43 -18.84
C ALA A 3 2.99 -15.50 -17.95
N THR A 4 1.72 -15.81 -17.72
CA THR A 4 0.85 -15.10 -16.78
C THR A 4 0.74 -15.95 -15.53
N CYS A 5 1.00 -15.35 -14.36
CA CYS A 5 0.83 -16.01 -13.08
C CYS A 5 -0.32 -15.35 -12.30
N ALA A 6 -1.07 -16.14 -11.55
CA ALA A 6 -2.16 -15.69 -10.70
C ALA A 6 -1.82 -15.97 -9.25
N PHE A 7 -1.97 -14.95 -8.40
CA PHE A 7 -1.75 -15.04 -6.96
C PHE A 7 -2.89 -14.33 -6.24
N THR A 8 -3.15 -14.71 -5.00
CA THR A 8 -3.96 -13.90 -4.09
C THR A 8 -3.15 -12.68 -3.64
N ASP A 9 -3.84 -11.62 -3.25
CA ASP A 9 -3.26 -10.39 -2.70
C ASP A 9 -2.30 -10.67 -1.54
N TYR A 10 -2.63 -11.65 -0.69
CA TYR A 10 -1.76 -12.11 0.40
C TYR A 10 -0.44 -12.69 -0.11
N CYS A 11 -0.47 -13.54 -1.14
CA CYS A 11 0.73 -14.17 -1.68
C CYS A 11 1.62 -13.21 -2.47
N SER A 12 1.07 -12.12 -2.99
CA SER A 12 1.82 -11.09 -3.71
C SER A 12 2.19 -9.88 -2.84
N GLN A 13 1.86 -9.89 -1.55
CA GLN A 13 2.22 -8.82 -0.63
C GLN A 13 3.75 -8.60 -0.57
N GLY A 14 4.17 -7.34 -0.72
CA GLY A 14 5.59 -6.96 -0.72
C GLY A 14 6.32 -7.18 -2.06
N GLN A 15 5.61 -7.57 -3.12
CA GLN A 15 6.18 -7.66 -4.46
C GLN A 15 5.79 -6.45 -5.32
N THR A 16 6.74 -5.95 -6.10
CA THR A 16 6.45 -4.99 -7.18
C THR A 16 6.36 -5.76 -8.50
N ILE A 17 5.16 -5.78 -9.09
CA ILE A 17 4.88 -6.51 -10.33
C ILE A 17 4.73 -5.50 -11.48
N PRO A 18 5.53 -5.60 -12.56
CA PRO A 18 5.55 -4.57 -13.61
C PRO A 18 4.22 -4.31 -14.31
N THR A 19 3.39 -5.34 -14.50
CA THR A 19 2.06 -5.23 -15.10
C THR A 19 1.12 -6.20 -14.39
N VAL A 20 0.00 -5.68 -13.87
CA VAL A 20 -0.92 -6.44 -13.01
C VAL A 20 -2.33 -6.35 -13.56
N LEU A 21 -2.99 -7.51 -13.64
CA LEU A 21 -4.43 -7.62 -13.87
C LEU A 21 -5.08 -8.02 -12.55
N ILE A 22 -5.93 -7.17 -12.01
CA ILE A 22 -6.52 -7.35 -10.68
C ILE A 22 -7.99 -7.76 -10.84
N ASP A 23 -8.35 -8.92 -10.29
CA ASP A 23 -9.75 -9.33 -10.12
C ASP A 23 -10.23 -8.93 -8.72
N ILE A 24 -11.19 -8.01 -8.66
CA ILE A 24 -11.83 -7.52 -7.43
C ILE A 24 -13.15 -8.23 -7.13
N ALA A 25 -13.31 -9.46 -7.60
CA ALA A 25 -14.44 -10.31 -7.18
C ALA A 25 -14.40 -10.55 -5.67
N THR A 26 -15.58 -10.57 -5.03
CA THR A 26 -15.66 -11.09 -3.66
C THR A 26 -15.24 -12.57 -3.67
N PRO A 27 -14.22 -12.96 -2.90
CA PRO A 27 -13.77 -14.34 -2.90
C PRO A 27 -14.81 -15.27 -2.27
N PRO A 28 -14.81 -16.58 -2.58
CA PRO A 28 -15.76 -17.54 -2.03
C PRO A 28 -15.66 -17.71 -0.51
N THR A 29 -14.53 -17.30 0.07
CA THR A 29 -14.23 -17.35 1.50
C THR A 29 -13.36 -16.15 1.86
N GLY A 30 -13.67 -15.48 2.96
CA GLY A 30 -13.09 -14.17 3.27
C GLY A 30 -13.83 -13.04 2.54
N GLY A 31 -13.88 -11.86 3.16
CA GLY A 31 -14.45 -10.67 2.51
C GLY A 31 -13.40 -9.95 1.68
N LEU A 32 -13.84 -9.23 0.65
CA LEU A 32 -13.02 -8.17 0.05
C LEU A 32 -13.20 -6.92 0.92
N ASN A 33 -12.11 -6.33 1.39
CA ASN A 33 -12.11 -5.09 2.16
C ASN A 33 -11.11 -4.08 1.54
N LEU A 34 -11.13 -2.84 2.06
CA LEU A 34 -10.28 -1.76 1.56
C LEU A 34 -8.77 -2.09 1.67
N PHE A 35 -8.37 -2.84 2.70
CA PHE A 35 -6.97 -3.23 2.91
C PHE A 35 -6.46 -4.20 1.82
N ASN A 36 -7.20 -5.27 1.54
CA ASN A 36 -6.84 -6.26 0.51
C ASN A 36 -6.74 -5.59 -0.87
N LEU A 37 -7.66 -4.66 -1.13
CA LEU A 37 -7.69 -3.88 -2.35
C LEU A 37 -6.50 -2.93 -2.47
N TYR A 38 -6.18 -2.21 -1.40
CA TYR A 38 -4.99 -1.36 -1.34
C TYR A 38 -3.72 -2.16 -1.60
N VAL A 39 -3.58 -3.33 -0.96
CA VAL A 39 -2.43 -4.22 -1.17
C VAL A 39 -2.34 -4.64 -2.64
N ALA A 40 -3.43 -5.08 -3.26
CA ALA A 40 -3.44 -5.46 -4.68
C ALA A 40 -3.07 -4.28 -5.62
N LEU A 41 -3.57 -3.08 -5.36
CA LEU A 41 -3.30 -1.89 -6.19
C LEU A 41 -1.86 -1.37 -6.01
N SER A 42 -1.32 -1.47 -4.79
CA SER A 42 0.03 -1.00 -4.46
C SER A 42 1.17 -1.80 -5.12
N GLN A 43 0.87 -2.98 -5.67
CA GLN A 43 1.87 -3.85 -6.31
C GLN A 43 2.32 -3.36 -7.69
N SER A 44 1.54 -2.48 -8.32
CA SER A 44 1.87 -1.94 -9.62
C SER A 44 2.82 -0.76 -9.55
N LEU A 45 3.53 -0.51 -10.66
CA LEU A 45 4.39 0.67 -10.81
C LEU A 45 3.61 1.96 -11.12
N GLY A 46 2.32 1.87 -11.47
CA GLY A 46 1.48 3.03 -11.76
C GLY A 46 0.21 2.68 -12.53
N HIS A 47 -0.63 3.70 -12.79
CA HIS A 47 -1.96 3.49 -13.38
C HIS A 47 -1.94 2.87 -14.80
N LEU A 48 -0.88 3.10 -15.58
CA LEU A 48 -0.73 2.53 -16.92
C LEU A 48 -0.46 1.02 -16.90
N THR A 49 -0.03 0.49 -15.76
CA THR A 49 0.34 -0.92 -15.62
C THR A 49 -0.64 -1.72 -14.78
N ILE A 50 -1.74 -1.09 -14.33
CA ILE A 50 -2.89 -1.75 -13.72
C ILE A 50 -4.03 -1.87 -14.71
N GLN A 51 -4.62 -3.05 -14.74
CA GLN A 51 -5.92 -3.26 -15.34
C GLN A 51 -6.83 -3.95 -14.33
N LEU A 52 -8.06 -3.46 -14.19
CA LEU A 52 -9.08 -4.09 -13.36
C LEU A 52 -9.98 -4.97 -14.23
N LEU A 53 -10.27 -6.17 -13.77
CA LEU A 53 -11.12 -7.12 -14.48
C LEU A 53 -12.62 -6.80 -14.31
N ARG A 54 -12.97 -5.99 -13.31
CA ARG A 54 -14.35 -5.62 -12.96
C ARG A 54 -14.44 -4.14 -12.62
N ASN A 55 -15.66 -3.61 -12.64
CA ASN A 55 -15.94 -2.24 -12.22
C ASN A 55 -15.71 -2.05 -10.72
N PHE A 56 -15.34 -0.84 -10.34
CA PHE A 56 -15.23 -0.42 -8.95
C PHE A 56 -16.58 -0.56 -8.22
N ASP A 57 -16.53 -1.06 -6.98
CA ASP A 57 -17.64 -0.95 -6.04
C ASP A 57 -17.39 0.29 -5.17
N ASP A 58 -18.11 1.38 -5.45
CA ASP A 58 -17.95 2.65 -4.73
C ASP A 58 -18.06 2.49 -3.21
N LYS A 59 -18.87 1.55 -2.72
CA LYS A 59 -19.03 1.31 -1.28
C LYS A 59 -17.75 0.78 -0.64
N LEU A 60 -16.97 0.01 -1.39
CA LEU A 60 -15.70 -0.56 -0.93
C LEU A 60 -14.64 0.54 -0.77
N PHE A 61 -14.58 1.49 -1.72
CA PHE A 61 -13.62 2.60 -1.71
C PHE A 61 -14.03 3.75 -0.79
N GLN A 62 -15.33 3.89 -0.51
CA GLN A 62 -15.86 4.86 0.46
C GLN A 62 -15.91 4.30 1.89
N ALA A 63 -15.45 3.06 2.10
CA ALA A 63 -15.36 2.48 3.42
C ALA A 63 -14.39 3.30 4.30
N SER A 64 -14.78 3.54 5.55
CA SER A 64 -13.90 4.23 6.50
C SER A 64 -12.65 3.41 6.76
N HIS A 65 -11.50 4.09 6.84
CA HIS A 65 -10.27 3.49 7.33
C HIS A 65 -10.42 3.11 8.82
N SER A 66 -9.62 2.14 9.26
CA SER A 66 -9.54 1.79 10.68
C SER A 66 -8.97 2.99 11.46
N LEU A 67 -9.70 3.44 12.49
CA LEU A 67 -9.25 4.55 13.34
C LEU A 67 -7.94 4.23 14.06
N GLU A 68 -7.71 2.95 14.39
CA GLU A 68 -6.47 2.49 15.01
C GLU A 68 -5.27 2.65 14.05
N LEU A 69 -5.45 2.32 12.77
CA LEU A 69 -4.40 2.47 11.76
C LEU A 69 -4.09 3.94 11.48
N LEU A 70 -5.12 4.79 11.41
CA LEU A 70 -4.93 6.23 11.24
C LEU A 70 -4.16 6.85 12.43
N ALA A 71 -4.53 6.48 13.66
CA ALA A 71 -3.83 6.97 14.84
C ALA A 71 -2.36 6.50 14.89
N GLU A 72 -2.08 5.28 14.43
CA GLU A 72 -0.71 4.80 14.30
C GLU A 72 0.07 5.51 13.18
N ASP A 73 -0.55 5.80 12.04
CA ASP A 73 0.08 6.59 10.98
C ASP A 73 0.46 7.99 11.48
N ASP A 74 -0.44 8.69 12.18
CA ASP A 74 -0.19 9.99 12.79
C ASP A 74 0.99 9.92 13.79
N ARG A 75 1.00 8.87 14.63
CA ARG A 75 2.08 8.65 15.62
C ARG A 75 3.43 8.39 14.93
N LEU A 76 3.44 7.66 13.82
CA LEU A 76 4.65 7.37 13.05
C LEU A 76 5.18 8.63 12.34
N GLU A 77 4.30 9.48 11.84
CA GLU A 77 4.66 10.77 11.24
C GLU A 77 5.33 11.69 12.27
N GLU A 78 4.75 11.84 13.46
CA GLU A 78 5.33 12.63 14.55
C GLU A 78 6.73 12.10 14.95
N LEU A 79 6.89 10.77 15.00
CA LEU A 79 8.18 10.16 15.33
C LEU A 79 9.22 10.38 14.23
N ASN A 80 8.81 10.35 12.95
CA ASN A 80 9.68 10.66 11.83
C ASN A 80 10.17 12.11 11.88
N GLU A 81 9.28 13.08 12.14
CA GLU A 81 9.66 14.49 12.29
C GLU A 81 10.69 14.70 13.41
N LYS A 82 10.45 14.13 14.60
CA LYS A 82 11.40 14.18 15.72
C LYS A 82 12.75 13.58 15.34
N THR A 83 12.75 12.46 14.63
CA THR A 83 13.98 11.79 14.19
C THR A 83 14.76 12.64 13.18
N LEU A 84 14.06 13.34 12.28
CA LEU A 84 14.67 14.24 11.30
C LEU A 84 15.28 15.48 11.97
N VAL A 85 14.61 16.06 12.97
CA VAL A 85 15.14 17.18 13.77
C VAL A 85 16.39 16.75 14.53
N TRP A 86 16.32 15.65 15.28
CA TRP A 86 17.46 15.11 16.00
C TRP A 86 18.65 14.82 15.08
N ARG A 87 18.42 14.20 13.92
CA ARG A 87 19.47 13.94 12.92
C ARG A 87 20.12 15.24 12.44
N LYS A 88 19.35 16.30 12.23
CA LYS A 88 19.86 17.60 11.78
C LYS A 88 20.73 18.27 12.83
N GLU A 89 20.35 18.20 14.10
CA GLU A 89 21.12 18.73 15.23
C GLU A 89 22.45 17.99 15.39
N MET A 90 22.44 16.65 15.34
CA MET A 90 23.65 15.83 15.43
C MET A 90 24.57 15.98 14.20
N GLY A 91 24.01 16.15 13.01
CA GLY A 91 24.78 16.32 11.76
C GLY A 91 25.49 17.68 11.64
N HIS A 92 25.19 18.65 12.50
CA HIS A 92 25.90 19.93 12.60
C HIS A 92 27.14 19.87 13.50
N ASP A 93 27.30 18.85 14.34
CA ASP A 93 28.43 18.72 15.27
C ASP A 93 29.70 18.13 14.61
N SER A 94 29.57 17.46 13.46
CA SER A 94 30.70 16.78 12.79
C SER A 94 31.52 17.64 11.82
N ARG A 95 31.35 18.97 11.82
CA ARG A 95 32.07 19.90 10.93
C ARG A 95 32.80 21.04 11.65
N GLN A 96 33.23 20.81 12.89
CA GLN A 96 34.16 21.70 13.60
C GLN A 96 35.27 20.92 14.30
N THR A 97 36.22 20.38 13.52
CA THR A 97 37.62 20.17 13.94
C THR A 97 38.50 20.19 12.71
#